data_AF-A0A437MMT1-F1
#
_entry.id   AF-A0A437MMT1-F1
#
_cell.length_a   1.000
_cell.length_b   1.000
_cell.length_c   1.000
_cell.angle_alpha   90.00
_cell.angle_beta   90.00
_cell.angle_gamma   90.00
#
_symmetry.space_group_name_H-M   'P 1'
#
loop_
_entity.id
_entity.type
_entity.pdbx_description
1 polymer ?
#
loop_
_entity_poly.entity_id
_entity_poly.type
_entity_poly.pdbx_seq_one_letter_code
_entity_poly.pdbx_strand_id
1 'polypeptide(L)'
;MKRLPMKRLLALALLLSVPAAACDPEEMDRAMTEVCAAGISAAQEALDAATPHAREGEMAPMTARLHDLRQQCAAGDPMKAAADTVRLARAAARIEARGDRPANASF
;
A
#
# COMPACT_ATOMS: atom_id res chain seq x y z
N MET A 1 32.95 -11.26 44.38
CA MET A 1 32.83 -10.09 43.48
C MET A 1 33.45 -10.46 42.13
N LYS A 2 32.66 -10.86 41.12
CA LYS A 2 33.16 -11.27 39.80
C LYS A 2 33.35 -10.03 38.92
N ARG A 3 34.60 -9.75 38.53
CA ARG A 3 34.95 -8.65 37.62
C ARG A 3 34.44 -8.99 36.22
N LEU A 4 33.53 -8.19 35.67
CA LEU A 4 33.11 -8.34 34.29
C LEU A 4 34.29 -8.03 33.34
N PRO A 5 34.50 -8.83 32.28
CA PRO A 5 35.59 -8.61 31.32
C PRO A 5 35.34 -7.32 30.53
N MET A 6 36.29 -6.38 30.65
CA MET A 6 36.28 -5.04 30.04
C MET A 6 36.01 -5.04 28.52
N LYS A 7 36.32 -6.14 27.84
CA LYS A 7 36.05 -6.33 26.40
C LYS A 7 34.55 -6.35 26.05
N ARG A 8 33.66 -6.73 26.98
CA ARG A 8 32.21 -6.70 26.76
C ARG A 8 31.61 -5.29 26.84
N LEU A 9 32.26 -4.37 27.55
CA LEU A 9 31.79 -2.98 27.65
C LEU A 9 32.07 -2.19 26.36
N LEU A 10 33.16 -2.50 25.65
CA LEU A 10 33.52 -1.79 24.42
C LEU A 10 32.56 -2.10 23.25
N ALA A 11 32.06 -3.34 23.15
CA ALA A 11 31.12 -3.75 22.12
C ALA A 11 29.74 -3.10 22.28
N LEU A 12 29.34 -2.80 23.53
CA LEU A 12 28.07 -2.10 23.80
C LEU A 12 28.15 -0.61 23.43
N ALA A 13 29.32 0.02 23.60
CA ALA A 13 29.53 1.42 23.23
C ALA A 13 29.49 1.65 21.71
N LEU A 14 29.94 0.69 20.91
CA LEU A 14 29.86 0.74 19.43
C LEU A 14 28.45 0.53 18.87
N LEU A 15 27.56 -0.14 19.62
CA LEU A 15 26.14 -0.28 19.23
C LEU A 15 25.31 0.97 19.56
N LEU A 16 25.79 1.82 20.47
CA LEU A 16 25.15 3.09 20.85
C LEU A 16 25.62 4.28 19.99
N SER A 17 26.65 4.08 19.16
CA SER A 17 27.17 5.11 18.25
C SER A 17 26.61 5.00 16.84
N VAL A 18 25.61 4.14 16.60
CA VAL A 18 24.79 4.31 15.40
C VAL A 18 24.04 5.61 15.65
N PRO A 19 24.34 6.70 14.91
CA PRO A 19 23.46 7.84 15.00
C PRO A 19 22.08 7.28 14.67
N ALA A 20 21.09 7.57 15.50
CA ALA A 20 19.75 7.67 14.99
C ALA A 20 19.83 8.78 13.93
N ALA A 21 20.32 8.44 12.74
CA ALA A 21 19.91 9.08 11.52
C ALA A 21 18.42 8.78 11.49
N ALA A 22 17.68 9.60 12.25
CA ALA A 22 16.28 9.78 12.09
C ALA A 22 16.13 9.96 10.59
N CYS A 23 15.49 8.98 9.94
CA CYS A 23 15.11 9.08 8.55
C CYS A 23 14.63 10.51 8.33
N ASP A 24 15.20 11.19 7.34
CA ASP A 24 14.83 12.57 7.05
C ASP A 24 13.29 12.62 6.94
N PRO A 25 12.60 13.38 7.80
CA PRO A 25 11.15 13.39 7.81
C PRO A 25 10.58 13.85 6.47
N GLU A 26 11.29 14.70 5.74
CA GLU A 26 10.88 15.16 4.41
C GLU A 26 11.04 14.05 3.36
N GLU A 27 12.11 13.26 3.44
CA GLU A 27 12.27 12.08 2.57
C GLU A 27 11.24 11.00 2.89
N MET A 28 10.93 10.78 4.17
CA MET A 28 9.89 9.84 4.58
C MET A 28 8.52 10.25 4.05
N ASP A 29 8.14 11.51 4.20
CA ASP A 29 6.85 12.02 3.71
C ASP A 29 6.72 11.91 2.18
N ARG A 30 7.81 12.24 1.46
CA ARG A 30 7.91 12.04 0.02
C ARG A 30 7.72 10.57 -0.36
N ALA A 31 8.43 9.66 0.31
CA ALA A 31 8.32 8.23 0.06
C ALA A 31 6.90 7.70 0.31
N MET A 32 6.21 8.17 1.37
CA MET A 32 4.82 7.78 1.63
C MET A 32 3.86 8.29 0.55
N THR A 33 4.07 9.51 0.06
CA THR A 33 3.28 10.08 -1.04
C THR A 33 3.48 9.29 -2.33
N GLU A 34 4.72 8.91 -2.65
CA GLU A 34 5.04 8.07 -3.81
C GLU A 34 4.37 6.69 -3.73
N VAL A 35 4.39 6.05 -2.56
CA VAL A 35 3.69 4.78 -2.32
C VAL A 35 2.19 4.93 -2.55
N CYS A 36 1.59 6.03 -2.08
CA CYS A 36 0.16 6.30 -2.30
C CYS A 36 -0.15 6.49 -3.79
N ALA A 37 0.67 7.26 -4.50
CA ALA A 37 0.53 7.50 -5.93
C ALA A 37 0.64 6.20 -6.75
N ALA A 38 1.61 5.34 -6.42
CA ALA A 38 1.76 4.03 -7.03
C ALA A 38 0.52 3.14 -6.78
N GLY A 39 -0.01 3.16 -5.55
CA GLY A 39 -1.25 2.46 -5.22
C GLY A 39 -2.47 2.95 -6.01
N ILE A 40 -2.59 4.26 -6.24
CA ILE A 40 -3.65 4.85 -7.08
C ILE A 40 -3.53 4.39 -8.53
N SER A 41 -2.31 4.38 -9.10
CA SER A 41 -2.08 3.89 -10.47
C SER A 41 -2.51 2.43 -10.60
N ALA A 42 -2.04 1.57 -9.70
CA ALA A 42 -2.37 0.15 -9.72
C ALA A 42 -3.88 -0.11 -9.54
N ALA A 43 -4.57 0.67 -8.70
CA ALA A 43 -6.01 0.57 -8.54
C ALA A 43 -6.78 1.04 -9.78
N GLN A 44 -6.30 2.07 -10.49
CA GLN A 44 -6.87 2.50 -11.77
C GLN A 44 -6.72 1.41 -12.83
N GLU A 45 -5.52 0.87 -13.01
CA GLU A 45 -5.25 -0.21 -13.96
C GLU A 45 -6.15 -1.43 -13.72
N ALA A 46 -6.33 -1.83 -12.45
CA ALA A 46 -7.21 -2.93 -12.09
C ALA A 46 -8.70 -2.63 -12.40
N LEU A 47 -9.15 -1.38 -12.21
CA LEU A 47 -10.52 -0.97 -12.56
C LEU A 47 -10.75 -0.96 -14.08
N ASP A 48 -9.75 -0.53 -14.83
CA ASP A 48 -9.81 -0.54 -16.30
C ASP A 48 -9.90 -1.98 -16.81
N ALA A 49 -9.10 -2.90 -16.24
CA ALA A 49 -9.17 -4.33 -16.54
C ALA A 49 -10.51 -4.97 -16.11
N ALA A 50 -11.12 -4.51 -15.02
CA ALA A 50 -12.40 -5.01 -14.53
C ALA A 50 -13.62 -4.55 -15.38
N THR A 51 -13.52 -3.38 -16.03
CA THR A 51 -14.65 -2.72 -16.72
C THR A 51 -15.40 -3.63 -17.71
N PRO A 52 -14.75 -4.42 -18.58
CA PRO A 52 -15.43 -5.32 -19.52
C PRO A 52 -16.23 -6.45 -18.86
N HIS A 53 -15.95 -6.75 -17.59
CA HIS A 53 -16.51 -7.87 -16.83
C HIS A 53 -17.46 -7.41 -15.70
N ALA A 54 -17.67 -6.10 -15.59
CA ALA A 54 -18.54 -5.51 -14.61
C ALA A 54 -20.02 -5.62 -15.00
N ARG A 55 -20.86 -5.87 -14.02
CA ARG A 55 -22.31 -5.78 -14.14
C ARG A 55 -22.75 -4.33 -13.97
N GLU A 56 -23.99 -4.07 -14.35
CA GLU A 56 -24.61 -2.76 -14.17
C GLU A 56 -24.51 -2.30 -12.71
N GLY A 57 -24.01 -1.08 -12.50
CA GLY A 57 -23.88 -0.46 -11.18
C GLY A 57 -22.63 -0.87 -10.38
N GLU A 58 -21.86 -1.88 -10.77
CA GLU A 58 -20.68 -2.30 -9.97
C GLU A 58 -19.51 -1.31 -10.07
N MET A 59 -19.28 -0.68 -11.22
CA MET A 59 -18.15 0.24 -11.41
C MET A 59 -18.35 1.59 -10.72
N ALA A 60 -19.57 2.10 -10.66
CA ALA A 60 -19.87 3.42 -10.10
C ALA A 60 -19.32 3.63 -8.67
N PRO A 61 -19.61 2.76 -7.67
CA PRO A 61 -19.06 2.91 -6.32
C PRO A 61 -17.53 2.72 -6.28
N MET A 62 -16.96 1.94 -7.19
CA MET A 62 -15.51 1.70 -7.23
C MET A 62 -14.75 2.92 -7.78
N THR A 63 -15.27 3.55 -8.82
CA THR A 63 -14.74 4.80 -9.36
C THR A 63 -14.88 5.95 -8.36
N ALA A 64 -16.01 6.04 -7.66
CA ALA A 64 -16.19 6.99 -6.57
C ALA A 64 -15.16 6.76 -5.44
N ARG A 65 -14.94 5.49 -5.07
CA ARG A 65 -13.93 5.15 -4.06
C ARG A 65 -12.51 5.51 -4.52
N LEU A 66 -12.16 5.30 -5.78
CA LEU A 66 -10.86 5.71 -6.31
C LEU A 66 -10.68 7.23 -6.20
N HIS A 67 -11.72 8.00 -6.53
CA HIS A 67 -11.70 9.45 -6.39
C HIS A 67 -11.46 9.88 -4.93
N ASP A 68 -12.16 9.28 -3.97
CA ASP A 68 -11.97 9.57 -2.54
C ASP A 68 -10.55 9.24 -2.06
N LEU A 69 -9.97 8.15 -2.57
CA LEU A 69 -8.61 7.74 -2.23
C LEU A 69 -7.56 8.72 -2.80
N ARG A 70 -7.79 9.30 -3.99
CA ARG A 70 -6.93 10.37 -4.53
C ARG A 70 -6.90 11.57 -3.58
N GLN A 71 -8.06 11.97 -3.04
CA GLN A 71 -8.12 13.06 -2.08
C GLN A 71 -7.44 12.72 -0.75
N GLN A 72 -7.57 11.48 -0.27
CA GLN A 72 -6.91 11.02 0.96
C GLN A 72 -5.39 10.92 0.80
N CYS A 73 -4.87 10.53 -0.37
CA CYS A 73 -3.43 10.58 -0.65
C CYS A 73 -2.88 12.00 -0.60
N ALA A 74 -3.66 13.01 -1.00
CA ALA A 74 -3.20 14.39 -1.11
C ALA A 74 -3.29 15.20 0.21
N ALA A 75 -4.32 14.93 1.04
CA ALA A 75 -4.63 15.76 2.20
C ALA A 75 -4.87 14.96 3.49
N GLY A 76 -4.77 13.63 3.44
CA GLY A 76 -5.08 12.73 4.54
C GLY A 76 -3.87 11.93 5.02
N ASP A 77 -4.11 10.69 5.42
CA ASP A 77 -3.08 9.72 5.78
C ASP A 77 -2.71 8.90 4.51
N PRO A 78 -1.56 9.17 3.86
CA PRO A 78 -1.17 8.51 2.62
C PRO A 78 -0.96 7.00 2.79
N MET A 79 -0.51 6.55 3.97
CA MET A 79 -0.29 5.13 4.22
C MET A 79 -1.60 4.37 4.37
N LYS A 80 -2.57 4.95 5.07
CA LYS A 80 -3.93 4.40 5.13
C LYS A 80 -4.58 4.37 3.75
N ALA A 81 -4.47 5.45 2.98
CA ALA A 81 -5.01 5.52 1.63
C ALA A 81 -4.36 4.47 0.71
N ALA A 82 -3.04 4.29 0.78
CA ALA A 82 -2.32 3.25 0.04
C ALA A 82 -2.78 1.82 0.41
N ALA A 83 -3.07 1.55 1.68
CA ALA A 83 -3.64 0.25 2.07
C ALA A 83 -5.04 0.03 1.47
N ASP A 84 -5.83 1.09 1.34
CA ASP A 84 -7.17 1.03 0.79
C ASP A 84 -7.20 0.94 -0.75
N THR A 85 -6.19 1.47 -1.46
CA THR A 85 -6.04 1.25 -2.91
C THR A 85 -5.80 -0.23 -3.22
N VAL A 86 -5.01 -0.94 -2.39
CA VAL A 86 -4.82 -2.40 -2.52
C VAL A 86 -6.15 -3.15 -2.34
N ARG A 87 -7.00 -2.72 -1.41
CA ARG A 87 -8.33 -3.33 -1.22
C ARG A 87 -9.24 -3.09 -2.43
N LEU A 88 -9.20 -1.89 -3.00
CA LEU A 88 -9.94 -1.54 -4.21
C LEU A 88 -9.46 -2.35 -5.41
N ALA A 89 -8.15 -2.43 -5.64
CA ALA A 89 -7.55 -3.23 -6.71
C ALA A 89 -7.95 -4.71 -6.60
N ARG A 90 -7.92 -5.29 -5.39
CA ARG A 90 -8.40 -6.67 -5.16
C ARG A 90 -9.90 -6.84 -5.45
N ALA A 91 -10.71 -5.82 -5.20
CA ALA A 91 -12.12 -5.86 -5.55
C ALA A 91 -12.31 -5.85 -7.07
N ALA A 92 -11.55 -5.03 -7.79
CA ALA A 92 -11.56 -4.97 -9.24
C ALA A 92 -11.07 -6.29 -9.86
N ALA A 93 -9.99 -6.88 -9.35
CA ALA A 93 -9.49 -8.18 -9.79
C ALA A 93 -10.53 -9.32 -9.65
N ARG A 94 -11.41 -9.27 -8.64
CA ARG A 94 -12.51 -10.24 -8.52
C ARG A 94 -13.56 -10.09 -9.61
N ILE A 95 -13.76 -8.87 -10.11
CA ILE A 95 -14.65 -8.60 -11.24
C ILE A 95 -14.00 -9.09 -12.52
N GLU A 96 -12.73 -8.73 -12.75
CA GLU A 96 -11.91 -9.16 -13.88
C GLU A 96 -11.90 -10.69 -14.03
N ALA A 97 -11.62 -11.42 -12.94
CA ALA A 97 -11.58 -12.89 -12.93
C ALA A 97 -12.89 -13.59 -13.31
N ARG A 98 -14.02 -12.86 -13.43
CA ARG A 98 -15.26 -13.41 -13.99
C ARG A 98 -15.16 -13.63 -15.50
N GLY A 99 -14.30 -12.88 -16.20
CA GLY A 99 -13.97 -13.11 -17.61
C GLY A 99 -13.22 -14.41 -17.85
N ASP A 100 -12.40 -14.84 -16.89
CA ASP A 100 -11.57 -16.05 -16.98
C ASP A 100 -12.29 -17.34 -16.60
N ARG A 101 -13.48 -17.24 -16.00
CA ARG A 101 -14.21 -18.43 -15.55
C ARG A 101 -14.86 -19.10 -16.76
N PRO A 102 -14.57 -20.39 -17.04
CA PRO A 102 -15.13 -21.07 -18.19
C PRO A 102 -16.65 -21.18 -18.05
N ALA A 103 -17.38 -20.99 -19.15
CA ALA A 103 -18.85 -20.86 -19.20
C ALA A 103 -19.63 -22.07 -18.61
N ASN A 104 -18.95 -23.18 -18.34
CA ASN A 104 -19.45 -24.44 -17.81
C ASN A 104 -19.04 -24.70 -16.34
N ALA A 105 -18.46 -23.74 -15.64
CA ALA A 105 -18.22 -23.84 -14.20
C ALA A 105 -19.52 -23.62 -13.42
N SER A 106 -20.43 -24.59 -13.49
CA SER A 106 -21.57 -24.72 -12.59
C SER A 106 -21.09 -25.38 -11.30
N PHE A 107 -21.39 -24.77 -10.15
CA PHE A 107 -21.35 -25.45 -8.85
C PHE A 107 -22.55 -26.40 -8.73
#